data_AF-A0A1V5PN39-F1
#
_entry.id   AF-A0A1V5PN39-F1
#
_cell.length_a   1.000
_cell.length_b   1.000
_cell.length_c   1.000
_cell.angle_alpha   90.00
_cell.angle_beta   90.00
_cell.angle_gamma   90.00
#
_symmetry.space_group_name_H-M   'P 1'
#
loop_
_entity.id
_entity.type
_entity.pdbx_description
1 polymer ?
#
loop_
_entity_poly.entity_id
_entity_poly.type
_entity_poly.pdbx_seq_one_letter_code
_entity_poly.pdbx_strand_id
1 'polypeptide(L)' 'MEGIIPAIESSHAVAYARKLAPTMSKDQIMVVTVSGRGDKDVAAIARYRGVKIFD' A
#
# COMPACT_ATOMS: atom_id res chain seq x y z
N MET A 1 5.82 11.14 -2.23
CA MET A 1 5.48 9.76 -2.64
C MET A 1 6.68 8.93 -2.27
N GLU A 2 6.51 7.86 -1.48
CA GLU A 2 7.64 7.13 -0.84
C GLU A 2 8.44 6.23 -1.80
N GLY A 3 7.99 6.04 -3.04
CA GLY A 3 8.68 5.21 -4.03
C GLY A 3 8.58 3.70 -3.79
N ILE A 4 7.67 3.25 -2.93
CA ILE A 4 7.44 1.83 -2.61
C ILE A 4 6.15 1.36 -3.29
N ILE A 5 6.21 0.23 -4.00
CA ILE A 5 5.02 -0.49 -4.49
C ILE A 5 4.79 -1.67 -3.53
N PRO A 6 3.96 -1.51 -2.48
CA PRO A 6 3.67 -2.59 -1.55
C PRO A 6 2.79 -3.65 -2.19
N ALA A 7 2.90 -4.89 -1.72
CA ALA A 7 1.93 -5.93 -2.04
C ALA A 7 0.49 -5.49 -1.68
N ILE A 8 -0.52 -6.02 -2.37
CA ILE A 8 -1.93 -5.72 -2.06
C ILE A 8 -2.24 -6.04 -0.59
N GLU A 9 -1.68 -7.12 -0.05
CA GLU A 9 -1.85 -7.51 1.35
C GLU A 9 -1.27 -6.44 2.29
N SER A 10 -0.05 -5.95 2.01
CA SER A 10 0.58 -4.87 2.76
C SER A 10 -0.18 -3.54 2.64
N SER A 11 -0.82 -3.30 1.48
CA SER A 11 -1.61 -2.10 1.23
C SER A 11 -2.81 -1.99 2.17
N HIS A 12 -3.36 -3.11 2.68
CA HIS A 12 -4.42 -3.09 3.68
C HIS A 12 -3.93 -2.49 5.00
N ALA A 13 -2.74 -2.87 5.46
CA ALA A 13 -2.14 -2.33 6.68
C ALA A 13 -1.85 -0.83 6.53
N VAL A 14 -1.28 -0.41 5.40
CA VAL A 14 -1.04 1.01 5.10
C VAL A 14 -2.34 1.82 5.02
N ALA A 15 -3.39 1.26 4.40
CA ALA A 15 -4.68 1.92 4.32
C ALA A 15 -5.31 2.15 5.71
N TYR A 16 -5.20 1.17 6.60
CA TYR A 16 -5.67 1.31 7.98
C TYR A 16 -4.79 2.28 8.79
N ALA A 17 -3.47 2.19 8.66
CA ALA A 17 -2.53 3.11 9.28
C ALA A 17 -2.84 4.57 8.91
N ARG A 18 -3.20 4.85 7.65
CA ARG A 18 -3.59 6.20 7.21
C ARG A 18 -4.88 6.71 7.86
N LYS A 19 -5.77 5.82 8.29
CA LYS A 19 -6.99 6.17 9.04
C LYS A 19 -6.72 6.34 10.53
N LEU A 20 -5.83 5.53 11.10
CA LEU A 20 -5.52 5.52 12.53
C LEU A 20 -4.51 6.61 12.92
N ALA A 21 -3.49 6.88 12.10
CA ALA A 21 -2.43 7.83 12.41
C ALA A 21 -2.94 9.25 12.79
N PRO A 22 -3.99 9.82 12.16
CA PRO A 22 -4.54 11.12 12.57
C PRO A 22 -5.18 11.14 13.97
N THR A 23 -5.52 9.98 14.56
CA THR A 23 -6.10 9.90 15.91
C THR A 23 -5.04 9.67 16.99
N MET A 24 -3.77 9.52 16.61
CA MET A 24 -2.65 9.32 17.53
C MET A 24 -2.01 10.66 17.88
N SER A 25 -1.34 10.71 19.04
CA SER A 25 -0.51 11.87 19.39
C SER A 25 0.78 11.87 18.55
N LYS A 26 1.39 13.05 18.37
CA LYS A 26 2.56 13.22 17.48
C LYS A 26 3.83 12.55 17.99
N ASP A 27 3.89 12.25 19.27
CA ASP A 27 4.99 11.58 19.98
C ASP A 27 4.86 10.04 19.97
N GLN A 28 3.69 9.51 19.59
CA GLN A 28 3.50 8.07 19.44
C GLN A 28 4.11 7.55 18.14
N ILE A 29 4.76 6.39 18.22
CA ILE A 29 5.37 5.72 17.08
C ILE A 29 4.48 4.54 16.64
N MET A 30 4.21 4.45 15.34
CA MET A 30 3.53 3.31 14.71
C MET A 30 4.52 2.56 13.81
N VAL A 31 4.56 1.24 13.94
CA VAL A 31 5.29 0.36 13.01
C VAL A 31 4.28 -0.36 12.12
N VAL A 32 4.47 -0.24 10.81
CA VAL A 32 3.64 -0.93 9.82
C VAL A 32 4.51 -1.92 9.06
N THR A 33 4.15 -3.20 9.12
CA THR A 33 4.85 -4.24 8.38
C THR A 33 4.47 -4.19 6.90
N VAL A 34 5.44 -3.90 6.04
CA VAL A 34 5.35 -4.11 4.58
C VAL A 34 5.89 -5.51 4.29
N SER A 35 5.01 -6.51 4.32
CA SER A 35 5.36 -7.93 4.23
C SER A 35 5.90 -8.35 2.86
N GLY A 36 5.67 -7.56 1.81
CA GLY A 36 6.13 -7.89 0.47
C GLY A 36 6.01 -6.76 -0.54
N ARG A 37 6.65 -6.97 -1.68
CA ARG A 37 6.63 -6.10 -2.86
C ARG A 37 5.42 -6.40 -3.77
N GLY A 38 4.91 -5.37 -4.43
CA GLY A 38 3.71 -5.45 -5.26
C GLY A 38 3.93 -5.82 -6.72
N ASP A 39 5.14 -6.23 -7.13
CA ASP A 39 5.44 -6.61 -8.52
C ASP A 39 4.44 -7.64 -9.09
N LYS A 40 4.08 -8.64 -8.28
CA LYS A 40 3.09 -9.68 -8.65
C LYS A 40 1.69 -9.11 -8.90
N ASP A 41 1.37 -7.98 -8.27
CA ASP A 41 0.02 -7.42 -8.21
C ASP A 41 -0.22 -6.37 -9.32
N VAL A 42 0.84 -5.87 -9.96
CA VAL A 42 0.77 -4.79 -10.96
C VAL A 42 -0.22 -5.11 -12.09
N ALA A 43 -0.16 -6.33 -12.65
CA ALA A 43 -1.06 -6.73 -13.73
C ALA A 43 -2.52 -6.85 -13.30
N ALA A 44 -2.77 -7.35 -12.09
CA ALA A 44 -4.10 -7.42 -11.52
C ALA A 44 -4.69 -6.02 -11.30
N ILE A 45 -3.90 -5.10 -10.73
CA ILE A 45 -4.32 -3.72 -10.49
C ILE A 45 -4.51 -2.94 -11.80
N ALA A 46 -3.64 -3.11 -12.78
CA ALA A 46 -3.81 -2.49 -14.10
C ALA A 46 -5.14 -2.89 -14.74
N ARG A 47 -5.45 -4.20 -14.75
CA ARG A 47 -6.74 -4.72 -15.23
C ARG A 47 -7.91 -4.12 -14.44
N TYR A 48 -7.84 -4.11 -13.12
CA TYR A 48 -8.87 -3.53 -12.25
C TYR A 48 -9.11 -2.04 -12.53
N ARG A 49 -8.05 -1.30 -12.87
CA ARG A 49 -8.10 0.13 -13.22
C ARG A 49 -8.45 0.41 -14.68
N GLY A 50 -8.65 -0.63 -15.51
CA GLY A 50 -8.87 -0.46 -16.94
C GLY A 50 -7.64 0.03 -17.71
N VAL A 51 -6.44 -0.14 -17.14
CA VAL A 51 -5.17 0.25 -17.76
C VAL A 51 -4.56 -0.97 -18.46
N LYS A 52 -4.17 -0.79 -19.73
CA LYS A 52 -3.35 -1.77 -20.45
C LYS A 52 -1.87 -1.46 -20.19
N ILE A 53 -1.13 -2.45 -19.72
CA ILE A 53 0.31 -2.35 -19.41
C ILE A 53 1.18 -3.22 -20.32
N PHE A 54 0.53 -3.97 -21.23
CA PHE A 54 1.16 -4.72 -22.30
C PHE A 54 0.35 -4.43 -23.57
N ASP A 55 1.04 -4.28 -24.70
CA ASP A 55 0.44 -4.14 -26.02
C ASP A 55 -0.22 -5.44 -26.49
#